data_AF-A0A955JLA9-F1
#
_entry.id   AF-A0A955JLA9-F1
#
_cell.length_a   1.000
_cell.length_b   1.000
_cell.length_c   1.000
_cell.angle_alpha   90.00
_cell.angle_beta   90.00
_cell.angle_gamma   90.00
#
_symmetry.space_group_name_H-M   'P 1'
#
loop_
_entity.id
_entity.type
_entity.pdbx_description
1 polymer ?
#
loop_
_entity_poly.entity_id
_entity_poly.type
_entity_poly.pdbx_seq_one_letter_code
_entity_poly.pdbx_strand_id
1 'polypeptide(L)'
;MPSKNTKYYSLLLVLADIVTLFVAFGLAYVIRVLFDNRPLVSPVYAWEYFQASLVIIPVWVLIFASLGLYSSNVYNRRLVEWGKIALGAFVGILVIIGWEYISQKHFFPARLVTVYAFFGSFLLLVFEREILRFIRSLMYYFGRGISRLLIIGNSDATRDIAKNLSNTAKSGYKVVAIAGPAKVIPSTLDIKHFSTIEAALKEIKELRITSIIQTDLYDSSERNQLVLGAAQTRHISYSFIPGEPEFYTGKNTVDVFLGYPMITVSQTPLVGWGAIAKGFFDRVVALVAIIVLSPVFL
;
A
#
# COMPACT_ATOMS: atom_id res chain seq x y z
N MET A 1 8.45 -2.25 3.50
CA MET A 1 8.09 -1.75 4.84
C MET A 1 6.79 -0.96 4.80
N PRO A 2 5.81 -1.32 5.63
CA PRO A 2 4.59 -0.53 5.78
C PRO A 2 4.90 0.75 6.58
N SER A 3 4.86 1.90 5.91
CA SER A 3 4.91 3.22 6.59
C SER A 3 3.50 3.75 6.82
N LYS A 4 3.34 4.80 7.65
CA LYS A 4 2.04 5.51 7.78
C LYS A 4 1.52 5.98 6.42
N ASN A 5 2.41 6.47 5.55
CA ASN A 5 2.07 6.96 4.20
C ASN A 5 1.57 5.83 3.30
N THR A 6 2.13 4.63 3.48
CA THR A 6 1.69 3.42 2.77
C THR A 6 0.22 3.11 3.06
N LYS A 7 -0.24 3.26 4.31
CA LYS A 7 -1.65 3.01 4.70
C LYS A 7 -2.61 4.00 4.04
N TYR A 8 -2.26 5.28 4.04
CA TYR A 8 -3.07 6.31 3.38
C TYR A 8 -3.15 6.07 1.87
N TYR A 9 -2.05 5.65 1.25
CA TYR A 9 -2.04 5.28 -0.15
C TYR A 9 -2.93 4.05 -0.43
N SER A 10 -2.88 3.01 0.42
CA SER A 10 -3.78 1.86 0.30
C SER A 10 -5.26 2.25 0.38
N LEU A 11 -5.62 3.16 1.31
CA LEU A 11 -6.99 3.65 1.42
C LEU A 11 -7.41 4.45 0.19
N LEU A 12 -6.53 5.33 -0.30
CA LEU A 12 -6.76 6.12 -1.50
C LEU A 12 -6.94 5.22 -2.73
N LEU A 13 -6.17 4.13 -2.85
CA LEU A 13 -6.34 3.13 -3.90
C LEU A 13 -7.71 2.43 -3.83
N VAL A 14 -8.18 2.06 -2.64
CA VAL A 14 -9.50 1.45 -2.49
C VAL A 14 -10.61 2.41 -2.93
N LEU A 15 -10.52 3.67 -2.51
CA LEU A 15 -11.51 4.69 -2.91
C LEU A 15 -11.46 4.97 -4.41
N ALA A 16 -10.25 5.05 -4.99
CA ALA A 16 -10.06 5.23 -6.41
C ALA A 16 -10.63 4.04 -7.20
N ASP A 17 -10.39 2.80 -6.79
CA ASP A 17 -10.98 1.61 -7.42
C ASP A 17 -12.50 1.64 -7.42
N ILE A 18 -13.12 2.04 -6.31
CA ILE A 18 -14.58 2.16 -6.20
C ILE A 18 -15.08 3.14 -7.27
N VAL A 19 -14.49 4.34 -7.34
CA VAL A 19 -14.86 5.37 -8.33
C VAL A 19 -14.62 4.88 -9.75
N THR A 20 -13.47 4.26 -10.01
CA THR A 20 -13.10 3.75 -11.34
C THR A 20 -14.04 2.64 -11.80
N LEU A 21 -14.43 1.72 -10.91
CA LEU A 21 -15.42 0.68 -11.22
C LEU A 21 -16.80 1.29 -11.51
N PHE A 22 -17.23 2.29 -10.74
CA PHE A 22 -18.47 3.04 -11.04
C PHE A 22 -18.43 3.68 -12.42
N VAL A 23 -17.32 4.34 -12.76
CA VAL A 23 -17.11 4.95 -14.09
C VAL A 23 -17.09 3.88 -15.18
N ALA A 24 -16.42 2.75 -14.96
CA ALA A 24 -16.34 1.66 -15.91
C ALA A 24 -17.71 1.05 -16.23
N PHE A 25 -18.51 0.78 -15.20
CA PHE A 25 -19.88 0.29 -15.37
C PHE A 25 -20.79 1.33 -16.03
N GLY A 26 -20.70 2.60 -15.62
CA GLY A 26 -21.43 3.69 -16.24
C GLY A 26 -21.12 3.83 -17.72
N LEU A 27 -19.83 3.79 -18.10
CA LEU A 27 -19.40 3.82 -19.49
C LEU A 27 -19.87 2.59 -20.27
N ALA A 28 -19.82 1.39 -19.69
CA ALA A 28 -20.32 0.18 -20.33
C ALA A 28 -21.83 0.28 -20.63
N TYR A 29 -22.62 0.86 -19.71
CA TYR A 29 -24.04 1.13 -19.91
C TYR A 29 -24.28 2.18 -21.01
N VAL A 30 -23.58 3.32 -20.94
CA VAL A 30 -23.70 4.41 -21.92
C VAL A 30 -23.34 3.94 -23.33
N ILE A 31 -22.23 3.21 -23.48
CA ILE A 31 -21.80 2.64 -24.77
C ILE A 31 -22.90 1.74 -25.32
N ARG A 32 -23.50 0.89 -24.46
CA ARG A 32 -24.56 -0.03 -24.90
C ARG A 32 -25.85 0.68 -25.31
N VAL A 33 -26.26 1.71 -24.57
CA VAL A 33 -27.53 2.42 -24.79
C VAL A 33 -27.45 3.39 -25.97
N LEU A 34 -26.29 4.06 -26.16
CA LEU A 34 -26.14 5.08 -27.20
C LEU A 34 -25.57 4.55 -28.51
N PHE A 35 -24.70 3.52 -28.48
CA PHE A 35 -23.94 3.10 -29.66
C PHE A 35 -24.29 1.71 -30.19
N ASP A 36 -25.07 0.91 -29.46
CA ASP A 36 -25.45 -0.43 -29.90
C ASP A 36 -26.96 -0.56 -30.13
N ASN A 37 -27.36 -0.57 -31.40
CA ASN A 37 -28.76 -0.70 -31.83
C ASN A 37 -29.31 -2.13 -31.77
N ARG A 38 -28.54 -3.11 -31.26
CA ARG A 38 -29.01 -4.50 -31.12
C ARG A 38 -30.12 -4.61 -30.08
N PRO A 39 -31.07 -5.56 -30.23
CA PRO A 39 -32.10 -5.80 -29.24
C PRO A 39 -31.48 -6.13 -27.86
N LEU A 40 -32.06 -5.54 -26.82
CA LEU A 40 -31.67 -5.78 -25.43
C LEU A 40 -32.19 -7.16 -25.00
N VAL A 41 -31.39 -7.91 -24.23
CA VAL A 41 -31.84 -9.18 -23.64
C VAL A 41 -32.85 -8.91 -22.53
N SER A 42 -32.69 -7.78 -21.83
CA SER A 42 -33.65 -7.25 -20.87
C SER A 42 -33.55 -5.72 -20.81
N PRO A 43 -34.67 -4.97 -20.75
CA PRO A 43 -34.64 -3.52 -20.53
C PRO A 43 -34.28 -3.22 -19.07
N VAL A 44 -32.99 -3.11 -18.77
CA VAL A 44 -32.52 -2.67 -17.45
C VAL A 44 -32.46 -1.15 -17.43
N TYR A 45 -33.29 -0.52 -16.59
CA TYR A 45 -33.30 0.93 -16.42
C TYR A 45 -32.02 1.41 -15.73
N ALA A 46 -31.59 2.64 -16.04
CA ALA A 46 -30.37 3.22 -15.49
C ALA A 46 -30.33 3.22 -13.96
N TRP A 47 -31.48 3.41 -13.32
CA TRP A 47 -31.60 3.38 -11.86
C TRP A 47 -31.34 1.99 -11.26
N GLU A 48 -31.90 0.95 -11.86
CA GLU A 48 -31.70 -0.44 -11.42
C GLU A 48 -30.23 -0.85 -11.61
N TYR A 49 -29.63 -0.46 -12.74
CA TYR A 49 -28.22 -0.71 -13.02
C TYR A 49 -27.31 -0.01 -12.00
N PHE A 50 -27.61 1.25 -11.66
CA PHE A 50 -26.88 2.00 -10.64
C PHE A 50 -26.97 1.34 -9.27
N GLN A 51 -28.18 1.00 -8.81
CA GLN A 51 -28.38 0.30 -7.52
C GLN A 51 -27.64 -1.03 -7.48
N ALA A 52 -27.69 -1.79 -8.58
CA ALA A 52 -27.02 -3.07 -8.64
C ALA A 52 -25.49 -2.89 -8.61
N SER A 53 -24.93 -1.89 -9.31
CA SER A 53 -23.48 -1.59 -9.24
C SER A 53 -23.03 -1.22 -7.83
N LEU A 54 -23.86 -0.51 -7.05
CA LEU A 54 -23.57 -0.16 -5.65
C LEU A 54 -23.41 -1.40 -4.76
N VAL A 55 -24.12 -2.50 -5.06
CA VAL A 55 -24.02 -3.77 -4.32
C VAL A 55 -22.81 -4.58 -4.79
N ILE A 56 -22.50 -4.57 -6.08
CA ILE A 56 -21.45 -5.42 -6.67
C ILE A 56 -20.05 -4.85 -6.45
N ILE A 57 -19.87 -3.53 -6.53
CA ILE A 57 -18.55 -2.90 -6.39
C ILE A 57 -17.87 -3.26 -5.06
N PRO A 58 -18.54 -3.22 -3.89
CA PRO A 58 -17.95 -3.69 -2.64
C PRO A 58 -17.43 -5.13 -2.70
N VAL A 59 -18.17 -6.04 -3.33
CA VAL A 59 -17.75 -7.44 -3.51
C VAL A 59 -16.50 -7.51 -4.39
N TRP A 60 -16.46 -6.73 -5.46
CA TRP A 60 -15.30 -6.65 -6.35
C TRP A 60 -14.05 -6.10 -5.63
N VAL A 61 -14.20 -5.06 -4.82
CA VAL A 61 -13.12 -4.52 -3.98
C VAL A 61 -12.62 -5.56 -2.97
N LEU A 62 -13.51 -6.39 -2.40
CA LEU A 62 -13.10 -7.49 -1.54
C LEU A 62 -12.28 -8.56 -2.28
N ILE A 63 -12.62 -8.84 -3.55
CA ILE A 63 -11.81 -9.71 -4.42
C ILE A 63 -10.43 -9.10 -4.65
N PHE A 64 -10.34 -7.79 -4.91
CA PHE A 64 -9.03 -7.12 -5.04
C PHE A 64 -8.22 -7.16 -3.73
N ALA A 65 -8.90 -7.01 -2.59
CA ALA A 65 -8.27 -7.12 -1.30
C ALA A 65 -7.71 -8.53 -1.04
N SER A 66 -8.46 -9.59 -1.38
CA SER A 66 -8.01 -10.98 -1.21
C SER A 66 -6.84 -11.34 -2.13
N LEU A 67 -6.78 -10.74 -3.33
CA LEU A 67 -5.63 -10.85 -4.23
C LEU A 67 -4.40 -10.03 -3.77
N GLY A 68 -4.56 -9.23 -2.71
CA GLY A 68 -3.49 -8.42 -2.14
C GLY A 68 -3.09 -7.22 -2.99
N LEU A 69 -4.00 -6.72 -3.85
CA LEU A 69 -3.76 -5.53 -4.69
C LEU A 69 -3.49 -4.27 -3.86
N TYR A 70 -4.01 -4.23 -2.63
CA TYR A 70 -3.80 -3.12 -1.71
C TYR A 70 -2.57 -3.30 -0.80
N SER A 71 -1.68 -4.26 -1.08
CA SER A 71 -0.44 -4.46 -0.32
C SER A 71 0.73 -3.66 -0.89
N SER A 72 1.58 -3.15 -0.01
CA SER A 72 2.74 -2.33 -0.39
C SER A 72 3.76 -3.05 -1.27
N ASN A 73 3.78 -4.38 -1.20
CA ASN A 73 4.75 -5.21 -1.91
C ASN A 73 4.44 -5.33 -3.40
N VAL A 74 3.22 -4.94 -3.82
CA VAL A 74 2.77 -5.00 -5.20
C VAL A 74 2.98 -3.67 -5.94
N TYR A 75 2.98 -2.52 -5.25
CA TYR A 75 2.92 -1.18 -5.86
C TYR A 75 4.04 -0.82 -6.83
N ASN A 76 5.20 -1.46 -6.72
CA ASN A 76 6.36 -1.21 -7.57
C ASN A 76 6.55 -2.30 -8.64
N ARG A 77 5.78 -3.41 -8.57
CA ARG A 77 5.88 -4.55 -9.49
C ARG A 77 4.76 -4.47 -10.53
N ARG A 78 4.93 -3.61 -11.53
CA ARG A 78 3.89 -3.27 -12.53
C ARG A 78 3.22 -4.50 -13.16
N LEU A 79 4.02 -5.45 -13.65
CA LEU A 79 3.50 -6.65 -14.31
C LEU A 79 2.70 -7.55 -13.35
N VAL A 80 3.18 -7.68 -12.10
CA VAL A 80 2.46 -8.45 -11.06
C VAL A 80 1.16 -7.76 -10.69
N GLU A 81 1.17 -6.43 -10.58
CA GLU A 81 -0.02 -5.63 -10.31
C GLU A 81 -1.04 -5.76 -11.42
N TRP A 82 -0.64 -5.56 -12.68
CA TRP A 82 -1.53 -5.69 -13.84
C TRP A 82 -2.10 -7.11 -13.98
N GLY A 83 -1.29 -8.15 -13.75
CA GLY A 83 -1.76 -9.54 -13.75
C GLY A 83 -2.81 -9.79 -12.65
N LYS A 84 -2.61 -9.25 -11.45
CA LYS A 84 -3.59 -9.34 -10.36
C LYS A 84 -4.87 -8.55 -10.65
N ILE A 85 -4.77 -7.39 -11.30
CA ILE A 85 -5.94 -6.61 -11.76
C ILE A 85 -6.72 -7.41 -12.79
N ALA A 86 -6.05 -8.01 -13.79
CA ALA A 86 -6.68 -8.85 -14.79
C ALA A 86 -7.41 -10.04 -14.15
N LEU A 87 -6.72 -10.76 -13.25
CA LEU A 87 -7.30 -11.89 -12.53
C LEU A 87 -8.50 -11.46 -11.67
N GLY A 88 -8.37 -10.37 -10.92
CA GLY A 88 -9.45 -9.86 -10.09
C GLY A 88 -10.63 -9.34 -10.90
N ALA A 89 -10.38 -8.72 -12.06
CA ALA A 89 -11.43 -8.29 -12.96
C ALA A 89 -12.17 -9.49 -13.58
N PHE A 90 -11.42 -10.54 -13.92
CA PHE A 90 -11.98 -11.77 -14.44
C PHE A 90 -12.86 -12.47 -13.40
N VAL A 91 -12.35 -12.64 -12.17
CA VAL A 91 -13.11 -13.21 -11.06
C VAL A 91 -14.33 -12.35 -10.72
N GLY A 92 -14.19 -11.02 -10.71
CA GLY A 92 -15.29 -10.09 -10.50
C GLY A 92 -16.43 -10.29 -11.50
N ILE A 93 -16.10 -10.37 -12.79
CA ILE A 93 -17.08 -10.67 -13.85
C ILE A 93 -17.72 -12.05 -13.68
N LEU A 94 -16.95 -13.09 -13.34
CA LEU A 94 -17.49 -14.43 -13.09
C LEU A 94 -18.48 -14.44 -11.92
N VAL A 95 -18.22 -13.68 -10.86
CA VAL A 95 -19.14 -13.53 -9.72
C VAL A 95 -20.45 -12.88 -10.18
N ILE A 96 -20.40 -11.87 -11.05
CA ILE A 96 -21.60 -11.25 -11.60
C ILE A 96 -22.39 -12.26 -12.44
N ILE A 97 -21.73 -13.00 -13.34
CA ILE A 97 -22.38 -14.02 -14.17
C ILE A 97 -23.02 -15.12 -13.29
N GLY A 98 -22.30 -15.59 -12.27
CA GLY A 98 -22.81 -16.57 -11.32
C GLY A 98 -24.03 -16.07 -10.55
N TRP A 99 -24.01 -14.79 -10.13
CA TRP A 99 -25.14 -14.14 -9.50
C TRP A 99 -26.35 -14.01 -10.44
N GLU A 100 -26.15 -13.60 -11.68
CA GLU A 100 -27.22 -13.54 -12.71
C GLU A 100 -27.88 -14.91 -12.89
N TYR A 101 -27.05 -15.97 -12.95
CA TYR A 101 -27.52 -17.34 -13.11
C TYR A 101 -28.35 -17.83 -11.91
N ILE A 102 -27.90 -17.57 -10.67
CA ILE A 102 -28.62 -18.01 -9.46
C ILE A 102 -29.89 -17.19 -9.24
N SER A 103 -29.81 -15.87 -9.41
CA SER A 103 -30.93 -14.96 -9.14
C SER A 103 -31.98 -14.94 -10.25
N GLN A 104 -31.66 -15.48 -11.44
CA GLN A 104 -32.47 -15.40 -12.66
C GLN A 104 -32.81 -13.95 -13.06
N LYS A 105 -32.07 -12.97 -12.53
CA LYS A 105 -32.18 -11.55 -12.85
C LYS A 105 -30.97 -11.14 -13.67
N HIS A 106 -31.22 -10.43 -14.77
CA HIS A 106 -30.17 -9.93 -15.65
C HIS A 106 -29.62 -8.62 -15.09
N PHE A 107 -28.34 -8.60 -14.74
CA PHE A 107 -27.62 -7.41 -14.33
C PHE A 107 -27.13 -6.63 -15.56
N PHE A 108 -26.59 -7.35 -16.54
CA PHE A 108 -26.18 -6.80 -17.82
C PHE A 108 -27.33 -6.85 -18.83
N PRO A 109 -27.65 -5.72 -19.50
CA PRO A 109 -28.70 -5.69 -20.53
C PRO A 109 -28.42 -6.61 -21.73
N ALA A 110 -27.15 -6.95 -21.96
CA ALA A 110 -26.73 -7.89 -23.00
C ALA A 110 -25.38 -8.55 -22.63
N ARG A 111 -25.14 -9.76 -23.16
CA ARG A 111 -23.90 -10.54 -22.92
C ARG A 111 -22.62 -9.79 -23.36
N LEU A 112 -22.72 -8.93 -24.37
CA LEU A 112 -21.59 -8.09 -24.81
C LEU A 112 -21.23 -7.00 -23.80
N VAL A 113 -22.19 -6.55 -22.97
CA VAL A 113 -21.91 -5.56 -21.92
C VAL A 113 -20.96 -6.14 -20.88
N THR A 114 -21.04 -7.44 -20.61
CA THR A 114 -20.08 -8.14 -19.74
C THR A 114 -18.66 -8.04 -20.27
N VAL A 115 -18.48 -8.14 -21.59
CA VAL A 115 -17.18 -7.99 -22.25
C VAL A 115 -16.69 -6.54 -22.18
N TYR A 116 -17.56 -5.57 -22.45
CA TYR A 116 -17.23 -4.15 -22.31
C TYR A 116 -16.89 -3.78 -20.87
N ALA A 117 -17.64 -4.30 -19.89
CA ALA A 117 -17.36 -4.10 -18.48
C ALA A 117 -16.04 -4.73 -18.07
N PHE A 118 -15.69 -5.92 -18.57
CA PHE A 118 -14.41 -6.56 -18.32
C PHE A 118 -13.24 -5.72 -18.86
N PHE A 119 -13.24 -5.41 -20.16
CA PHE A 119 -12.14 -4.65 -20.76
C PHE A 119 -12.09 -3.21 -20.27
N GLY A 120 -13.25 -2.56 -20.11
CA GLY A 120 -13.38 -1.20 -19.60
C GLY A 120 -12.86 -1.08 -18.17
N SER A 121 -13.29 -1.97 -17.26
CA SER A 121 -12.79 -1.99 -15.89
C SER A 121 -11.29 -2.27 -15.84
N PHE A 122 -10.80 -3.29 -16.57
CA PHE A 122 -9.37 -3.59 -16.62
C PHE A 122 -8.53 -2.40 -17.09
N LEU A 123 -8.88 -1.79 -18.23
CA LEU A 123 -8.11 -0.67 -18.80
C LEU A 123 -8.15 0.55 -17.90
N LEU A 124 -9.32 0.91 -17.37
CA LEU A 124 -9.46 2.06 -16.49
C LEU A 124 -8.73 1.87 -15.16
N LEU A 125 -8.77 0.66 -14.57
CA LEU A 125 -8.02 0.35 -13.35
C LEU A 125 -6.51 0.42 -13.60
N VAL A 126 -6.02 -0.13 -14.71
CA VAL A 126 -4.59 -0.01 -15.06
C VAL A 126 -4.20 1.45 -15.23
N PHE A 127 -5.01 2.25 -15.93
CA PHE A 127 -4.76 3.67 -16.13
C PHE A 127 -4.75 4.45 -14.82
N GLU A 128 -5.73 4.20 -13.94
CA GLU A 128 -5.80 4.77 -12.60
C GLU A 128 -4.54 4.44 -11.79
N ARG A 129 -4.04 3.19 -11.83
CA ARG A 129 -2.78 2.83 -11.15
C ARG A 129 -1.58 3.63 -11.64
N GLU A 130 -1.47 3.85 -12.95
CA GLU A 130 -0.38 4.65 -13.49
C GLU A 130 -0.48 6.12 -13.06
N ILE A 131 -1.69 6.70 -13.03
CA ILE A 131 -1.92 8.05 -12.52
C ILE A 131 -1.52 8.15 -11.04
N LEU A 132 -2.01 7.25 -10.19
CA LEU A 132 -1.72 7.28 -8.76
C LEU A 132 -0.23 7.07 -8.48
N ARG A 133 0.43 6.21 -9.26
CA ARG A 133 1.88 6.03 -9.17
C ARG A 133 2.64 7.27 -9.61
N PHE A 134 2.20 7.94 -10.67
CA PHE A 134 2.79 9.19 -11.15
C PHE A 134 2.65 10.30 -10.11
N ILE A 135 1.45 10.50 -9.55
CA ILE A 135 1.21 11.48 -8.46
C ILE A 135 2.10 11.17 -7.26
N ARG A 136 2.23 9.89 -6.87
CA ARG A 136 3.11 9.47 -5.78
C ARG A 136 4.58 9.78 -6.07
N SER A 137 5.06 9.47 -7.27
CA SER A 137 6.43 9.80 -7.70
C SER A 137 6.69 11.30 -7.67
N LEU A 138 5.70 12.10 -8.07
CA LEU A 138 5.78 13.56 -8.03
C LEU A 138 5.84 14.09 -6.59
N MET A 139 5.02 13.54 -5.69
CA MET A 139 5.10 13.88 -4.26
C MET A 139 6.48 13.58 -3.68
N TYR A 140 7.08 12.44 -4.04
CA TYR A 140 8.43 12.09 -3.61
C TYR A 140 9.49 13.04 -4.16
N TYR A 141 9.34 13.49 -5.40
CA TYR A 141 10.21 14.51 -5.99
C TYR A 141 10.17 15.83 -5.18
N PHE A 142 8.98 16.26 -4.74
CA PHE A 142 8.82 17.42 -3.86
C PHE A 142 9.16 17.15 -2.37
N GLY A 143 9.71 15.97 -2.05
CA GLY A 143 10.08 15.60 -0.67
C GLY A 143 8.90 15.40 0.27
N ARG A 144 7.68 15.22 -0.25
CA ARG A 144 6.48 14.91 0.53
C ARG A 144 6.25 13.41 0.57
N GLY A 145 5.94 12.89 1.75
CA GLY A 145 5.64 11.47 1.94
C GLY A 145 6.88 10.54 1.89
N ILE A 146 8.09 11.10 1.88
CA ILE A 146 9.35 10.33 1.90
C ILE A 146 9.71 9.87 3.31
N SER A 147 10.28 8.67 3.41
CA SER A 147 10.88 8.16 4.64
C SER A 147 12.36 8.54 4.69
N ARG A 148 12.77 9.26 5.74
CA ARG A 148 14.16 9.65 5.98
C ARG A 148 14.86 8.53 6.74
N LEU A 149 15.81 7.90 6.05
CA LEU A 149 16.39 6.63 6.45
C LEU A 149 17.79 6.83 7.04
N LEU A 150 18.02 6.19 8.19
CA LEU A 150 19.35 5.91 8.75
C LEU A 150 19.66 4.43 8.54
N ILE A 151 20.78 4.12 7.90
CA ILE A 151 21.26 2.75 7.75
C ILE A 151 22.41 2.52 8.74
N ILE A 152 22.36 1.42 9.48
CA ILE A 152 23.37 1.04 10.47
C ILE A 152 23.94 -0.31 10.08
N GLY A 153 25.24 -0.38 9.80
CA GLY A 153 25.90 -1.62 9.40
C GLY A 153 27.24 -1.43 8.69
N ASN A 154 27.89 -2.57 8.41
CA ASN A 154 29.20 -2.67 7.78
C ASN A 154 29.24 -3.73 6.64
N SER A 155 28.15 -4.44 6.37
CA SER A 155 28.11 -5.44 5.30
C SER A 155 27.93 -4.84 3.92
N ASP A 156 28.20 -5.65 2.89
CA ASP A 156 27.86 -5.33 1.50
C ASP A 156 26.36 -5.06 1.32
N ALA A 157 25.50 -5.67 2.15
CA ALA A 157 24.06 -5.37 2.18
C ALA A 157 23.79 -3.89 2.51
N THR A 158 24.60 -3.26 3.37
CA THR A 158 24.54 -1.81 3.66
C THR A 158 24.70 -1.01 2.38
N ARG A 159 25.75 -1.32 1.61
CA ARG A 159 26.12 -0.62 0.37
C ARG A 159 25.07 -0.84 -0.71
N ASP A 160 24.59 -2.06 -0.87
CA ASP A 160 23.60 -2.43 -1.87
C ASP A 160 22.24 -1.79 -1.57
N ILE A 161 21.80 -1.80 -0.31
CA ILE A 161 20.56 -1.12 0.10
C ILE A 161 20.71 0.39 -0.08
N ALA A 162 21.81 1.00 0.34
CA ALA A 162 22.06 2.42 0.15
C ALA A 162 22.04 2.81 -1.34
N LYS A 163 22.67 2.01 -2.21
CA LYS A 163 22.70 2.23 -3.66
C LYS A 163 21.32 2.06 -4.28
N ASN A 164 20.57 1.02 -3.92
CA ASN A 164 19.21 0.80 -4.43
C ASN A 164 18.22 1.87 -3.96
N LEU A 165 18.41 2.43 -2.77
CA LEU A 165 17.56 3.49 -2.20
C LEU A 165 18.01 4.91 -2.56
N SER A 166 19.16 5.06 -3.23
CA SER A 166 19.69 6.36 -3.69
C SER A 166 18.69 7.19 -4.49
N ASN A 167 17.88 6.53 -5.32
CA ASN A 167 16.85 7.20 -6.11
C ASN A 167 15.58 7.41 -5.28
N THR A 168 15.54 8.52 -4.53
CA THR A 168 14.39 8.89 -3.68
C THR A 168 13.08 8.99 -4.45
N ALA A 169 13.09 9.46 -5.71
CA ALA A 169 11.87 9.60 -6.51
C ALA A 169 11.22 8.23 -6.82
N LYS A 170 12.02 7.16 -6.94
CA LYS A 170 11.51 5.80 -7.16
C LYS A 170 11.26 5.03 -5.86
N SER A 171 12.17 5.13 -4.91
CA SER A 171 12.12 4.33 -3.68
C SER A 171 11.16 4.90 -2.65
N GLY A 172 10.95 6.22 -2.63
CA GLY A 172 10.27 6.93 -1.54
C GLY A 172 11.11 7.02 -0.26
N TYR A 173 12.36 6.55 -0.29
CA TYR A 173 13.31 6.65 0.81
C TYR A 173 14.40 7.66 0.46
N LYS A 174 14.72 8.53 1.42
CA LYS A 174 15.89 9.38 1.36
C LYS A 174 16.90 8.86 2.37
N VAL A 175 18.01 8.31 1.91
CA VAL A 175 19.13 7.94 2.79
C VAL A 175 19.76 9.24 3.28
N VAL A 176 19.63 9.52 4.57
CA VAL A 176 20.11 10.78 5.18
C VAL A 176 21.45 10.57 5.88
N ALA A 177 21.62 9.40 6.48
CA ALA A 177 22.81 9.05 7.23
C ALA A 177 23.14 7.56 7.14
N ILE A 178 24.42 7.25 7.26
CA ILE A 178 24.93 5.88 7.42
C ILE A 178 25.85 5.86 8.64
N ALA A 179 25.61 4.92 9.55
CA ALA A 179 26.46 4.63 10.69
C ALA A 179 27.21 3.31 10.47
N GLY A 180 28.53 3.38 10.38
CA GLY A 180 29.38 2.24 10.01
C GLY A 180 30.79 2.71 9.60
N PRO A 181 31.71 1.82 9.20
CA PRO A 181 33.02 2.23 8.72
C PRO A 181 32.94 2.85 7.31
N ALA A 182 33.90 3.72 6.97
CA ALA A 182 33.85 4.51 5.74
C ALA A 182 33.83 3.67 4.43
N LYS A 183 34.23 2.39 4.49
CA LYS A 183 34.30 1.48 3.34
C LYS A 183 32.92 1.12 2.75
N VAL A 184 31.86 1.16 3.54
CA VAL A 184 30.49 0.83 3.06
C VAL A 184 29.75 2.00 2.42
N ILE A 185 30.35 3.20 2.42
CA ILE A 185 29.71 4.40 1.86
C ILE A 185 29.87 4.39 0.34
N PRO A 186 28.77 4.48 -0.43
CA PRO A 186 28.87 4.75 -1.86
C PRO A 186 29.40 6.18 -2.06
N SER A 187 30.55 6.32 -2.72
CA SER A 187 31.21 7.61 -3.00
C SER A 187 30.37 8.59 -3.83
N THR A 188 29.25 8.15 -4.38
CA THR A 188 28.34 8.92 -5.23
C THR A 188 27.20 9.59 -4.47
N LEU A 189 27.12 9.45 -3.14
CA LEU A 189 26.01 9.94 -2.33
C LEU A 189 26.46 10.97 -1.29
N ASP A 190 25.84 12.15 -1.33
CA ASP A 190 25.99 13.20 -0.30
C ASP A 190 25.17 12.83 0.95
N ILE A 191 25.79 12.03 1.84
CA ILE A 191 25.16 11.45 3.03
C ILE A 191 26.03 11.77 4.26
N LYS A 192 25.40 12.10 5.39
CA LYS A 192 26.13 12.25 6.67
C LYS A 192 26.66 10.89 7.13
N HIS A 193 27.96 10.82 7.35
CA HIS A 193 28.63 9.64 7.87
C HIS A 193 28.83 9.76 9.39
N PHE A 194 28.51 8.68 10.10
CA PHE A 194 28.84 8.54 11.51
C PHE A 194 29.75 7.33 11.72
N SER A 195 30.89 7.56 12.37
CA SER A 195 31.82 6.50 12.78
C SER A 195 31.24 5.66 13.93
N THR A 196 30.39 6.25 14.77
CA THR A 196 29.77 5.58 15.91
C THR A 196 28.25 5.67 15.89
N ILE A 197 27.61 4.64 16.46
CA ILE A 197 26.15 4.55 16.53
C ILE A 197 25.61 5.64 17.46
N GLU A 198 26.28 5.94 18.57
CA GLU A 198 25.79 6.93 19.53
C GLU A 198 25.74 8.33 18.91
N ALA A 199 26.70 8.67 18.05
CA ALA A 199 26.69 9.93 17.30
C ALA A 199 25.50 10.00 16.34
N ALA A 200 25.26 8.93 15.59
CA ALA A 200 24.11 8.84 14.68
C ALA A 200 22.77 8.96 15.44
N LEU A 201 22.66 8.31 16.59
CA LEU A 201 21.45 8.35 17.42
C LEU A 201 21.22 9.73 18.06
N LYS A 202 22.26 10.52 18.32
CA LYS A 202 22.10 11.90 18.81
C LYS A 202 21.49 12.82 17.74
N GLU A 203 21.89 12.66 16.48
CA GLU A 203 21.43 13.52 15.37
C GLU A 203 20.06 13.13 14.78
N ILE A 204 19.41 12.08 15.26
CA ILE A 204 18.09 11.63 14.77
C ILE A 204 17.05 12.76 14.66
N LYS A 205 17.01 13.67 15.65
CA LYS A 205 16.03 14.77 15.66
C LYS A 205 16.37 15.83 14.61
N GLU A 206 17.63 16.24 14.53
CA GLU A 206 18.10 17.25 13.57
C GLU A 206 17.93 16.77 12.12
N LEU A 207 18.30 15.50 11.89
CA LEU A 207 18.17 14.86 10.59
C LEU A 207 16.74 14.41 10.26
N ARG A 208 15.79 14.58 11.19
CA ARG A 208 14.38 14.17 11.07
C ARG A 208 14.25 12.71 10.59
N ILE A 209 15.03 11.80 11.18
CA ILE A 209 15.03 10.39 10.78
C ILE A 209 13.69 9.76 11.17
N THR A 210 13.04 9.09 10.21
CA THR A 210 11.74 8.43 10.39
C THR A 210 11.82 6.92 10.31
N SER A 211 12.92 6.39 9.77
CA SER A 211 13.14 4.94 9.65
C SER A 211 14.60 4.58 9.87
N ILE A 212 14.85 3.43 10.51
CA ILE A 212 16.18 2.85 10.73
C ILE A 212 16.20 1.46 10.12
N ILE A 213 17.20 1.18 9.29
CA ILE A 213 17.52 -0.16 8.81
C ILE A 213 18.85 -0.57 9.41
N GLN A 214 18.85 -1.64 10.20
CA GLN A 214 20.07 -2.26 10.69
C GLN A 214 20.39 -3.49 9.85
N THR A 215 21.48 -3.45 9.08
CA THR A 215 21.82 -4.55 8.16
C THR A 215 22.64 -5.64 8.83
N ASP A 216 23.38 -5.30 9.89
CA ASP A 216 24.15 -6.27 10.67
C ASP A 216 23.80 -6.11 12.14
N LEU A 217 23.42 -7.21 12.79
CA LEU A 217 23.35 -7.25 14.24
C LEU A 217 24.78 -7.25 14.77
N TYR A 218 25.08 -6.37 15.72
CA TYR A 218 26.38 -6.36 16.38
C TYR A 218 26.48 -7.57 17.32
N ASP A 219 27.69 -8.09 17.51
CA ASP A 219 27.96 -9.16 18.49
C ASP A 219 27.53 -8.75 19.91
N SER A 220 27.61 -7.46 20.22
CA SER A 220 27.11 -6.91 21.47
C SER A 220 25.59 -6.72 21.43
N SER A 221 24.87 -7.56 22.18
CA SER A 221 23.40 -7.44 22.36
C SER A 221 22.97 -6.06 22.88
N GLU A 222 23.78 -5.42 23.72
CA GLU A 222 23.51 -4.09 24.26
C GLU A 222 23.41 -3.01 23.18
N ARG A 223 24.29 -3.01 22.17
CA ARG A 223 24.23 -2.03 21.07
C ARG A 223 22.96 -2.20 20.23
N ASN A 224 22.57 -3.43 19.95
CA ASN A 224 21.34 -3.72 19.21
C ASN A 224 20.11 -3.24 19.99
N GLN A 225 20.08 -3.48 21.31
CA GLN A 225 19.02 -2.97 22.19
C GLN A 225 19.01 -1.45 22.27
N LEU A 226 20.17 -0.79 22.25
CA LEU A 226 20.27 0.67 22.27
C LEU A 226 19.65 1.29 21.02
N VAL A 227 19.92 0.72 19.83
CA VAL A 227 19.28 1.15 18.57
C VAL A 227 17.77 0.93 18.62
N LEU A 228 17.33 -0.26 19.05
CA LEU A 228 15.92 -0.59 19.16
C LEU A 228 15.19 0.35 20.15
N GLY A 229 15.77 0.58 21.32
CA GLY A 229 15.22 1.46 22.36
C GLY A 229 15.15 2.92 21.89
N ALA A 230 16.17 3.40 21.16
CA ALA A 230 16.15 4.72 20.55
C ALA A 230 15.04 4.86 19.50
N ALA A 231 14.81 3.80 18.71
CA ALA A 231 13.73 3.78 17.75
C ALA A 231 12.36 3.77 18.44
N GLN A 232 12.17 2.93 19.46
CA GLN A 232 10.96 2.81 20.27
C GLN A 232 10.57 4.12 20.96
N THR A 233 11.51 4.72 21.69
CA THR A 233 11.28 5.98 22.43
C THR A 233 10.86 7.13 21.52
N ARG A 234 11.25 7.08 20.24
CA ARG A 234 11.04 8.17 19.27
C ARG A 234 10.00 7.83 18.20
N HIS A 235 9.31 6.69 18.31
CA HIS A 235 8.32 6.22 17.34
C HIS A 235 8.84 6.13 15.89
N ILE A 236 10.10 5.72 15.74
CA ILE A 236 10.78 5.53 14.47
C ILE A 236 10.57 4.09 13.99
N SER A 237 10.26 3.90 12.70
CA SER A 237 10.16 2.56 12.14
C SER A 237 11.53 1.87 12.15
N TYR A 238 11.63 0.72 12.80
CA TYR A 238 12.86 -0.04 12.90
C TYR A 238 12.71 -1.38 12.21
N SER A 239 13.68 -1.70 11.36
CA SER A 239 13.80 -3.00 10.75
C SER A 239 15.24 -3.45 10.71
N PHE A 240 15.46 -4.76 10.74
CA PHE A 240 16.79 -5.33 10.68
C PHE A 240 16.84 -6.57 9.79
N ILE A 241 18.03 -6.84 9.25
CA ILE A 241 18.34 -8.08 8.56
C ILE A 241 18.88 -9.05 9.60
N PRO A 242 18.21 -10.20 9.84
CA PRO A 242 18.72 -11.18 10.78
C PRO A 242 20.00 -11.85 10.24
N GLY A 243 21.03 -11.95 11.09
CA GLY A 243 22.25 -12.69 10.79
C GLY A 243 22.10 -14.19 11.00
N GLU A 244 21.32 -14.59 12.03
CA GLU A 244 21.19 -15.99 12.41
C GLU A 244 19.98 -16.68 11.76
N PRO A 245 20.12 -17.95 11.34
CA PRO A 245 19.05 -18.73 10.76
C PRO A 245 17.82 -18.88 11.67
N GLU A 246 18.02 -18.87 12.99
CA GLU A 246 16.95 -19.08 13.97
C GLU A 246 15.87 -17.99 13.89
N PHE A 247 16.23 -16.76 13.51
CA PHE A 247 15.26 -15.67 13.33
C PHE A 247 14.33 -15.87 12.13
N TYR A 248 14.69 -16.75 11.17
CA TYR A 248 13.80 -17.16 10.09
C TYR A 248 12.76 -18.20 10.54
N THR A 249 12.94 -18.78 11.73
CA THR A 249 12.10 -19.87 12.24
C THR A 249 11.19 -19.32 13.34
N GLY A 250 9.90 -19.10 13.04
CA GLY A 250 8.92 -18.66 14.04
C GLY A 250 7.74 -17.85 13.48
N LYS A 251 6.96 -17.22 14.38
CA LYS A 251 5.83 -16.31 14.04
C LYS A 251 6.29 -14.91 13.55
N ASN A 252 7.56 -14.77 13.18
CA ASN A 252 8.09 -13.50 12.71
C ASN A 252 7.73 -13.32 11.24
N THR A 253 7.05 -12.22 10.91
CA THR A 253 6.81 -11.85 9.50
C THR A 253 8.11 -11.35 8.90
N VAL A 254 8.88 -12.24 8.29
CA VAL A 254 10.04 -11.92 7.47
C VAL A 254 9.51 -11.46 6.11
N ASP A 255 9.79 -10.21 5.75
CA ASP A 255 9.46 -9.68 4.43
C ASP A 255 10.74 -9.55 3.60
N VAL A 256 10.67 -9.81 2.30
CA VAL A 256 11.85 -9.70 1.42
C VAL A 256 11.93 -8.29 0.88
N PHE A 257 12.90 -7.52 1.36
CA PHE A 257 13.14 -6.15 0.95
C PHE A 257 14.44 -6.05 0.13
N LEU A 258 14.32 -5.67 -1.14
CA LEU A 258 15.46 -5.56 -2.08
C LEU A 258 16.31 -6.84 -2.18
N GLY A 259 15.69 -8.01 -2.02
CA GLY A 259 16.38 -9.31 -2.04
C GLY A 259 16.92 -9.78 -0.69
N TYR A 260 16.84 -8.94 0.35
CA TYR A 260 17.25 -9.30 1.71
C TYR A 260 16.04 -9.64 2.59
N PRO A 261 16.09 -10.71 3.39
CA PRO A 261 15.06 -10.98 4.37
C PRO A 261 15.16 -9.93 5.49
N MET A 262 14.04 -9.32 5.84
CA MET A 262 14.02 -8.21 6.77
C MET A 262 12.86 -8.36 7.76
N ILE A 263 13.18 -8.19 9.04
CA ILE A 263 12.20 -8.20 10.12
C ILE A 263 11.89 -6.76 10.49
N THR A 264 10.61 -6.39 10.48
CA THR A 264 10.16 -5.06 10.90
C THR A 264 9.57 -5.15 12.30
N VAL A 265 10.13 -4.38 13.23
CA VAL A 265 9.63 -4.33 14.61
C VAL A 265 8.53 -3.28 14.69
N SER A 266 7.30 -3.75 14.90
CA SER A 266 6.14 -2.89 15.06
C SER A 266 6.05 -2.40 16.50
N GLN A 267 5.96 -1.08 16.69
CA GLN A 267 5.93 -0.48 18.03
C GLN A 267 4.56 -0.54 18.71
N THR A 268 3.51 -0.79 17.94
CA THR A 268 2.16 -0.95 18.47
C THR A 268 1.56 -2.23 17.89
N PRO A 269 0.75 -2.98 18.66
CA PRO A 269 0.06 -4.15 18.15
C PRO A 269 -0.96 -3.82 17.05
N LEU A 270 -1.38 -2.55 16.93
CA LEU A 270 -2.33 -2.09 15.93
C LEU A 270 -1.65 -1.78 14.58
N VAL A 271 -1.33 -2.83 13.84
CA VAL A 271 -0.67 -2.77 12.53
C VAL A 271 -1.64 -3.16 11.41
N GLY A 272 -1.42 -2.65 10.20
CA GLY A 272 -2.22 -3.02 9.02
C GLY A 272 -3.64 -2.45 9.01
N TRP A 273 -4.58 -3.22 8.43
CA TRP A 273 -5.99 -2.85 8.21
C TRP A 273 -6.79 -2.67 9.49
N GLY A 274 -6.44 -3.38 10.57
CA GLY A 274 -7.10 -3.22 11.88
C GLY A 274 -7.03 -1.79 12.40
N ALA A 275 -5.93 -1.07 12.13
CA ALA A 275 -5.79 0.34 12.51
C ALA A 275 -6.74 1.27 11.73
N ILE A 276 -6.97 0.98 10.45
CA ILE A 276 -7.89 1.76 9.60
C ILE A 276 -9.32 1.48 10.04
N ALA A 277 -9.68 0.21 10.22
CA ALA A 277 -11.00 -0.21 10.69
C ALA A 277 -11.32 0.39 12.06
N LYS A 278 -10.38 0.33 13.00
CA LYS A 278 -10.52 0.95 14.33
C LYS A 278 -10.69 2.47 14.23
N GLY A 279 -9.87 3.15 13.43
CA GLY A 279 -9.98 4.60 13.24
C GLY A 279 -11.29 5.03 12.58
N PHE A 280 -11.85 4.24 11.66
CA PHE A 280 -13.18 4.47 11.09
C PHE A 280 -14.28 4.24 12.15
N PHE A 281 -14.21 3.12 12.87
CA PHE A 281 -15.13 2.80 13.96
C PHE A 281 -15.17 3.90 15.01
N ASP A 282 -14.02 4.38 15.48
CA ASP A 282 -13.95 5.42 16.51
C ASP A 282 -14.59 6.73 16.04
N ARG A 283 -14.42 7.12 14.77
CA ARG A 283 -15.08 8.34 14.22
C ARG A 283 -16.59 8.18 14.09
N VAL A 284 -17.07 7.01 13.64
CA VAL A 284 -18.51 6.74 13.51
C VAL A 284 -19.16 6.71 14.89
N VAL A 285 -18.57 6.01 15.85
CA VAL A 285 -19.07 5.94 17.23
C VAL A 285 -19.03 7.31 17.89
N ALA A 286 -17.95 8.09 17.71
CA ALA A 286 -17.89 9.46 18.22
C ALA A 286 -18.97 10.35 17.61
N LEU A 287 -19.21 10.28 16.30
CA LEU A 287 -20.26 11.05 15.63
C LEU A 287 -21.66 10.68 16.16
N VAL A 288 -21.95 9.39 16.28
CA VAL A 288 -23.23 8.90 16.84
C VAL A 288 -23.38 9.35 18.30
N ALA A 289 -22.32 9.23 19.10
CA ALA A 289 -22.33 9.68 20.49
C ALA A 289 -22.55 11.19 20.61
N ILE A 290 -21.93 12.01 19.74
CA ILE A 290 -22.14 13.45 19.70
C ILE A 290 -23.60 13.77 19.36
N ILE A 291 -24.20 13.11 18.37
CA ILE A 291 -25.61 13.35 18.01
C ILE A 291 -26.54 12.98 19.17
N VAL A 292 -26.33 11.82 19.79
CA VAL A 292 -27.16 11.32 20.89
C VAL A 292 -26.99 12.14 22.17
N LEU A 293 -25.77 12.61 22.47
CA LEU A 293 -25.49 13.42 23.66
C LEU A 293 -25.62 14.93 23.40
N SER A 294 -25.83 15.37 22.15
CA SER A 294 -26.09 16.76 21.81
C SER A 294 -27.21 17.42 22.64
N PRO A 295 -28.32 16.75 23.01
CA PRO A 295 -29.38 17.35 23.83
C PRO A 295 -28.99 17.52 25.30
N VAL A 296 -27.91 16.88 25.74
CA VAL A 296 -27.37 17.03 27.11
C VAL A 296 -26.31 18.14 27.15
N PHE A 297 -25.65 18.41 26.02
CA PHE A 297 -24.62 19.45 25.89
C PHE A 297 -25.15 20.81 25.41
N LEU A 298 -26.36 20.85 24.84
CA LEU A 298 -27.12 22.07 24.50
C LEU A 298 -28.11 22.39 25.62
#